data_AF-A0A6G2IIQ0-F1
#
_entry.id   AF-A0A6G2IIQ0-F1
#
_cell.length_a   1.000
_cell.length_b   1.000
_cell.length_c   1.000
_cell.angle_alpha   90.00
_cell.angle_beta   90.00
_cell.angle_gamma   90.00
#
_symmetry.space_group_name_H-M   'P 1'
#
loop_
_entity.id
_entity.type
_entity.pdbx_description
1 polymer ?
#
loop_
_entity_poly.entity_id
_entity_poly.type
_entity_poly.pdbx_seq_one_letter_code
_entity_poly.pdbx_strand_id
1 'polypeptide(L)'
;MPEISRVGAVSIEHGHFPVGEMWEPGFERRGDEPEFGTDEPVIVVPGQIVVTSRVQDHVAPVVLAVNDQEGEAPGPAWTLVASVEYQPVYRGRMAALDTMNGPAGPADGSIEVFGQPVQPGEPSVELDPSRTYRAHVWSQGRSDSRERFDAAMKREEWCARDGFETYLVVFVPEGSQEAPIPAAGESRRDRLARRHGKPPLNMR
;
A
#
# COMPACT_ATOMS: atom_id res chain seq x y z
N MET A 1 16.87 -0.65 -14.03
CA MET A 1 16.79 -1.64 -12.94
C MET A 1 15.67 -1.19 -12.04
N PRO A 2 14.78 -2.09 -11.58
CA PRO A 2 13.67 -1.70 -10.72
C PRO A 2 14.20 -1.09 -9.42
N GLU A 3 13.53 -0.04 -8.95
CA GLU A 3 13.66 0.41 -7.56
C GLU A 3 12.84 -0.55 -6.70
N ILE A 4 13.46 -1.19 -5.71
CA ILE A 4 12.82 -2.20 -4.86
C ILE A 4 12.97 -1.75 -3.41
N SER A 5 11.86 -1.70 -2.68
CA SER A 5 11.85 -1.40 -1.25
C SER A 5 12.54 -2.49 -0.44
N ARG A 6 12.62 -2.31 0.89
CA ARG A 6 12.91 -3.43 1.80
C ARG A 6 11.64 -4.27 2.02
N VAL A 7 11.81 -5.44 2.63
CA VAL A 7 10.69 -6.33 2.99
C VAL A 7 10.06 -5.88 4.30
N GLY A 8 8.81 -5.45 4.23
CA GLY A 8 7.99 -5.21 5.41
C GLY A 8 7.08 -6.39 5.71
N ALA A 9 6.47 -6.39 6.89
CA ALA A 9 5.47 -7.35 7.33
C ALA A 9 4.20 -6.59 7.69
N VAL A 10 3.12 -6.87 6.95
CA VAL A 10 1.80 -6.31 7.24
C VAL A 10 1.00 -7.28 8.10
N SER A 11 0.38 -6.78 9.16
CA SER A 11 -0.65 -7.49 9.89
C SER A 11 -1.97 -7.39 9.13
N ILE A 12 -2.37 -8.49 8.50
CA ILE A 12 -3.64 -8.58 7.78
C ILE A 12 -4.71 -8.87 8.82
N GLU A 13 -5.58 -7.89 9.01
CA GLU A 13 -6.77 -7.99 9.83
C GLU A 13 -7.99 -7.81 8.93
N HIS A 14 -9.02 -8.63 9.12
CA HIS A 14 -10.23 -8.64 8.28
C HIS A 14 -9.95 -8.91 6.79
N GLY A 15 -8.89 -9.66 6.49
CA GLY A 15 -8.59 -10.15 5.15
C GLY A 15 -8.18 -9.07 4.16
N HIS A 16 -7.62 -7.94 4.60
CA HIS A 16 -7.05 -6.96 3.70
C HIS A 16 -5.91 -6.18 4.35
N PHE A 17 -5.09 -5.53 3.52
CA PHE A 17 -4.12 -4.53 3.97
C PHE A 17 -3.98 -3.41 2.94
N PRO A 18 -3.68 -2.18 3.38
CA PRO A 18 -3.44 -1.06 2.48
C PRO A 18 -1.98 -0.86 2.06
N VAL A 19 -1.81 -0.40 0.83
CA VAL A 19 -0.58 0.20 0.29
C VAL A 19 -0.94 1.59 -0.18
N GLY A 20 -0.43 2.62 0.49
CA GLY A 20 -0.90 3.99 0.25
C GLY A 20 0.19 5.04 0.36
N GLU A 21 -0.11 6.22 -0.16
CA GLU A 21 0.76 7.37 -0.02
C GLU A 21 0.77 7.85 1.42
N MET A 22 1.97 8.12 1.92
CA MET A 22 2.16 8.78 3.18
C MET A 22 1.63 10.21 3.09
N TRP A 23 0.58 10.51 3.85
CA TRP A 23 0.03 11.86 3.89
C TRP A 23 1.07 12.86 4.42
N GLU A 24 1.19 13.98 3.70
CA GLU A 24 2.11 15.06 4.05
C GLU A 24 1.37 16.37 4.38
N PRO A 25 1.89 17.16 5.34
CA PRO A 25 1.35 18.49 5.63
C PRO A 25 1.30 19.37 4.37
N GLY A 26 0.15 20.00 4.15
CA GLY A 26 -0.08 20.86 2.98
C GLY A 26 -1.03 20.23 1.95
N PHE A 27 -1.30 18.93 2.03
CA PHE A 27 -2.35 18.30 1.22
C PHE A 27 -3.63 18.10 2.02
N GLU A 28 -4.79 18.31 1.36
CA GLU A 28 -6.06 17.89 1.92
C GLU A 28 -6.09 16.36 1.98
N ARG A 29 -6.44 15.79 3.14
CA ARG A 29 -6.53 14.35 3.30
C ARG A 29 -7.69 13.83 2.46
N ARG A 30 -7.37 13.09 1.40
CA ARG A 30 -8.31 12.27 0.64
C ARG A 30 -8.48 10.97 1.41
N GLY A 31 -9.69 10.70 1.86
CA GLY A 31 -10.02 9.60 2.77
C GLY A 31 -11.31 8.93 2.35
N ASP A 32 -11.42 8.62 1.05
CA ASP A 32 -12.54 7.85 0.55
C ASP A 32 -12.46 6.44 1.14
N GLU A 33 -13.58 5.97 1.69
CA GLU A 33 -13.65 4.64 2.29
C GLU A 33 -13.66 3.58 1.17
N PRO A 34 -12.78 2.56 1.23
CA PRO A 34 -12.79 1.48 0.26
C PRO A 34 -14.12 0.70 0.30
N GLU A 35 -14.66 0.38 -0.87
CA GLU A 35 -15.87 -0.44 -0.99
C GLU A 35 -15.54 -1.94 -0.91
N PHE A 36 -15.54 -2.49 0.29
CA PHE A 36 -15.21 -3.91 0.57
C PHE A 36 -16.27 -4.93 0.13
N GLY A 37 -17.38 -4.48 -0.48
CA GLY A 37 -18.45 -5.35 -1.00
C GLY A 37 -18.15 -5.94 -2.37
N THR A 38 -16.95 -5.74 -2.91
CA THR A 38 -16.52 -6.21 -4.23
C THR A 38 -15.77 -7.54 -4.11
N ASP A 39 -15.89 -8.40 -5.13
CA ASP A 39 -15.07 -9.61 -5.26
C ASP A 39 -13.68 -9.30 -5.85
N GLU A 40 -13.33 -8.02 -5.98
CA GLU A 40 -12.07 -7.59 -6.57
C GLU A 40 -10.92 -7.86 -5.60
N PRO A 41 -9.81 -8.47 -6.08
CA PRO A 41 -8.69 -8.77 -5.20
C PRO A 41 -7.90 -7.52 -4.79
N VAL A 42 -8.14 -6.40 -5.48
CA VAL A 42 -7.49 -5.12 -5.26
C VAL A 42 -8.50 -4.00 -5.49
N ILE A 43 -8.69 -3.14 -4.49
CA ILE A 43 -9.58 -1.98 -4.53
C ILE A 43 -8.72 -0.72 -4.58
N VAL A 44 -9.00 0.20 -5.51
CA VAL A 44 -8.27 1.47 -5.62
C VAL A 44 -9.12 2.61 -5.11
N VAL A 45 -8.56 3.42 -4.20
CA VAL A 45 -9.12 4.70 -3.76
C VAL A 45 -8.06 5.79 -3.90
N PRO A 46 -8.41 7.08 -3.91
CA PRO A 46 -7.43 8.15 -4.06
C PRO A 46 -6.29 8.07 -3.05
N GLY A 47 -5.06 7.92 -3.56
CA GLY A 47 -3.84 7.81 -2.75
C GLY A 47 -3.57 6.43 -2.17
N GLN A 48 -4.39 5.41 -2.43
CA GLN A 48 -4.24 4.11 -1.79
C GLN A 48 -4.79 2.95 -2.64
N ILE A 49 -4.10 1.82 -2.55
CA ILE A 49 -4.53 0.53 -3.07
C ILE A 49 -4.76 -0.39 -1.88
N VAL A 50 -5.88 -1.08 -1.83
CA VAL A 50 -6.20 -2.05 -0.78
C VAL A 50 -6.17 -3.44 -1.38
N VAL A 51 -5.28 -4.29 -0.87
CA VAL A 51 -5.13 -5.67 -1.34
C VAL A 51 -5.93 -6.58 -0.42
N THR A 52 -6.83 -7.37 -1.00
CA THR A 52 -7.58 -8.38 -0.24
C THR A 52 -6.77 -9.66 -0.16
N SER A 53 -6.79 -10.30 0.99
CA SER A 53 -6.15 -11.58 1.30
C SER A 53 -7.19 -12.69 1.30
N ARG A 54 -6.79 -13.93 1.02
CA ARG A 54 -7.71 -15.08 1.14
C ARG A 54 -7.82 -15.59 2.58
N VAL A 55 -6.95 -15.10 3.46
CA VAL A 55 -6.88 -15.43 4.89
C VAL A 55 -7.22 -14.20 5.72
N GLN A 56 -8.07 -14.36 6.74
CA GLN A 56 -8.63 -13.23 7.48
C GLN A 56 -7.69 -12.58 8.49
N ASP A 57 -6.83 -13.36 9.15
CA ASP A 57 -5.92 -12.91 10.20
C ASP A 57 -4.57 -13.62 10.03
N HIS A 58 -3.56 -12.89 9.57
CA HIS A 58 -2.18 -13.39 9.47
C HIS A 58 -1.17 -12.26 9.19
N VAL A 59 0.13 -12.56 9.25
CA VAL A 59 1.20 -11.66 8.85
C VAL A 59 1.71 -12.04 7.47
N ALA A 60 1.76 -11.07 6.55
CA ALA A 60 2.27 -11.28 5.20
C ALA A 60 3.49 -10.38 4.93
N PRO A 61 4.59 -10.93 4.37
CA PRO A 61 5.66 -10.10 3.85
C PRO A 61 5.20 -9.33 2.61
N VAL A 62 5.57 -8.06 2.52
CA VAL A 62 5.24 -7.15 1.42
C VAL A 62 6.50 -6.44 0.94
N VAL A 63 6.68 -6.38 -0.37
CA VAL A 63 7.67 -5.54 -1.04
C VAL A 63 6.96 -4.63 -2.03
N LEU A 64 7.46 -3.40 -2.15
CA LEU A 64 7.04 -2.45 -3.16
C LEU A 64 8.18 -2.28 -4.18
N ALA A 65 7.83 -2.05 -5.43
CA ALA A 65 8.81 -1.76 -6.47
C ALA A 65 8.27 -0.76 -7.50
N VAL A 66 9.19 -0.01 -8.11
CA VAL A 66 8.92 0.79 -9.32
C VAL A 66 9.73 0.17 -10.45
N ASN A 67 9.07 -0.18 -11.55
CA ASN A 67 9.73 -0.80 -12.71
C ASN A 67 9.29 -0.11 -13.99
N ASP A 68 10.23 0.22 -14.86
CA ASP A 68 9.95 0.83 -16.18
C ASP A 68 9.52 -0.22 -17.22
N GLN A 69 9.62 -1.50 -16.89
CA GLN A 69 9.23 -2.60 -17.77
C GLN A 69 7.84 -3.13 -17.40
N GLU A 70 6.91 -3.02 -18.34
CA GLU A 70 5.55 -3.51 -18.19
C GLU A 70 5.50 -5.04 -18.13
N GLY A 71 4.75 -5.57 -17.15
CA GLY A 71 4.37 -6.99 -17.11
C GLY A 71 5.50 -7.99 -16.84
N GLU A 72 6.70 -7.54 -16.44
CA GLU A 72 7.78 -8.45 -16.07
C GLU A 72 7.41 -9.23 -14.80
N ALA A 73 7.29 -10.56 -14.93
CA ALA A 73 7.01 -11.42 -13.79
C ALA A 73 8.19 -11.38 -12.80
N PRO A 74 7.95 -11.19 -11.48
CA PRO A 74 9.02 -11.08 -10.49
C PRO A 74 9.83 -12.36 -10.27
N GLY A 75 9.34 -13.48 -10.78
CA GLY A 75 9.95 -14.80 -10.69
C GLY A 75 8.90 -15.91 -10.85
N PRO A 76 9.32 -17.17 -10.97
CA PRO A 76 8.43 -18.29 -11.29
C PRO A 76 7.43 -18.64 -10.18
N ALA A 77 7.71 -18.26 -8.93
CA ALA A 77 6.84 -18.52 -7.78
C ALA A 77 5.74 -17.46 -7.60
N TRP A 78 5.76 -16.37 -8.39
CA TRP A 78 4.84 -15.26 -8.28
C TRP A 78 3.66 -15.41 -9.24
N THR A 79 2.45 -15.21 -8.73
CA THR A 79 1.21 -15.18 -9.53
C THR A 79 0.63 -13.77 -9.53
N LEU A 80 0.29 -13.25 -10.72
CA LEU A 80 -0.38 -11.96 -10.83
C LEU A 80 -1.78 -12.07 -10.24
N VAL A 81 -2.08 -11.19 -9.28
CA VAL A 81 -3.37 -11.10 -8.59
C VAL A 81 -4.26 -10.07 -9.28
N ALA A 82 -3.73 -8.89 -9.56
CA ALA A 82 -4.45 -7.81 -10.22
C ALA A 82 -3.50 -6.87 -10.95
N SER A 83 -4.06 -6.12 -11.90
CA SER A 83 -3.41 -4.99 -12.55
C SER A 83 -4.40 -3.83 -12.60
N VAL A 84 -4.10 -2.76 -11.87
CA VAL A 84 -5.02 -1.62 -11.67
C VAL A 84 -4.34 -0.31 -11.98
N GLU A 85 -5.11 0.69 -12.40
CA GLU A 85 -4.60 2.05 -12.60
C GLU A 85 -4.42 2.75 -11.26
N TYR A 86 -3.37 3.54 -11.15
CA TYR A 86 -3.04 4.28 -9.95
C TYR A 86 -2.50 5.67 -10.29
N GLN A 87 -2.96 6.66 -9.53
CA GLN A 87 -2.55 8.05 -9.68
C GLN A 87 -2.14 8.59 -8.31
N PRO A 88 -0.87 8.99 -8.14
CA PRO A 88 -0.44 9.76 -6.97
C PRO A 88 -1.31 11.01 -6.77
N VAL A 89 -1.74 11.25 -5.53
CA VAL A 89 -2.53 12.41 -5.10
C VAL A 89 -1.79 13.29 -4.09
N TYR A 90 -0.64 12.82 -3.58
CA TYR A 90 0.29 13.60 -2.78
C TYR A 90 1.64 13.70 -3.51
N ARG A 91 2.76 13.47 -2.81
CA ARG A 91 4.10 13.52 -3.41
C ARG A 91 4.61 12.18 -3.92
N GLY A 92 3.80 11.13 -3.85
CA GLY A 92 4.15 9.81 -4.38
C GLY A 92 4.93 8.90 -3.44
N ARG A 93 5.18 9.27 -2.18
CA ARG A 93 5.81 8.36 -1.21
C ARG A 93 4.85 7.25 -0.79
N MET A 94 4.99 6.08 -1.40
CA MET A 94 4.18 4.90 -1.13
C MET A 94 4.76 4.08 0.02
N ALA A 95 3.89 3.54 0.87
CA ALA A 95 4.27 2.57 1.89
C ALA A 95 3.22 1.46 2.02
N ALA A 96 3.67 0.25 2.38
CA ALA A 96 2.77 -0.76 2.90
C ALA A 96 2.38 -0.37 4.33
N LEU A 97 1.10 -0.51 4.65
CA LEU A 97 0.52 -0.07 5.91
C LEU A 97 -0.17 -1.27 6.59
N ASP A 98 -0.03 -1.35 7.90
CA ASP A 98 -0.88 -2.16 8.76
C ASP A 98 -2.27 -1.53 8.84
N THR A 99 -3.31 -2.38 8.83
CA THR A 99 -4.71 -1.95 8.91
C THR A 99 -4.98 -1.06 10.13
N MET A 100 -4.28 -1.30 11.25
CA MET A 100 -4.51 -0.59 12.52
C MET A 100 -3.33 0.25 13.02
N ASN A 101 -2.10 0.03 12.53
CA ASN A 101 -0.88 0.50 13.20
C ASN A 101 -0.03 1.49 12.37
N GLY A 102 -0.48 1.90 11.18
CA GLY A 102 0.28 2.81 10.32
C GLY A 102 1.29 2.04 9.45
N PRO A 103 2.48 2.59 9.14
CA PRO A 103 3.44 1.91 8.27
C PRO A 103 3.87 0.55 8.81
N ALA A 104 3.98 -0.42 7.90
CA ALA A 104 4.35 -1.79 8.24
C ALA A 104 5.79 -1.87 8.78
N GLY A 105 6.00 -2.73 9.78
CA GLY A 105 7.32 -3.01 10.33
C GLY A 105 8.19 -3.87 9.40
N PRO A 106 9.47 -4.09 9.72
CA PRO A 106 10.32 -5.02 8.97
C PRO A 106 9.83 -6.47 9.10
N ALA A 107 9.96 -7.26 8.04
CA ALA A 107 9.70 -8.70 8.09
C ALA A 107 10.80 -9.49 8.82
N ASP A 108 10.51 -10.74 9.18
CA ASP A 108 11.49 -11.61 9.86
C ASP A 108 12.57 -12.18 8.93
N GLY A 109 12.34 -12.16 7.61
CA GLY A 109 13.20 -12.79 6.63
C GLY A 109 13.26 -12.05 5.30
N SER A 110 14.29 -12.36 4.51
CA SER A 110 14.43 -11.89 3.14
C SER A 110 13.51 -12.64 2.19
N ILE A 111 13.07 -11.97 1.12
CA ILE A 111 12.36 -12.62 0.00
C ILE A 111 13.12 -12.41 -1.31
N GLU A 112 12.91 -13.30 -2.28
CA GLU A 112 13.51 -13.17 -3.61
C GLU A 112 12.53 -12.50 -4.59
N VAL A 113 12.96 -11.38 -5.16
CA VAL A 113 12.19 -10.56 -6.11
C VAL A 113 13.12 -10.18 -7.27
N PHE A 114 12.67 -10.40 -8.50
CA PHE A 114 13.47 -10.18 -9.73
C PHE A 114 14.85 -10.87 -9.68
N GLY A 115 14.91 -12.06 -9.09
CA GLY A 115 16.15 -12.84 -8.92
C GLY A 115 17.15 -12.25 -7.91
N GLN A 116 16.71 -11.32 -7.06
CA GLN A 116 17.54 -10.68 -6.04
C GLN A 116 16.96 -10.87 -4.64
N PRO A 117 17.79 -11.19 -3.62
CA PRO A 117 17.35 -11.25 -2.24
C PRO A 117 17.14 -9.83 -1.68
N VAL A 118 15.90 -9.54 -1.30
CA VAL A 118 15.51 -8.28 -0.66
C VAL A 118 15.55 -8.48 0.86
N GLN A 119 16.28 -7.62 1.57
CA GLN A 119 16.41 -7.69 3.03
C GLN A 119 15.23 -7.03 3.75
N PRO A 120 14.90 -7.45 4.98
CA PRO A 120 13.94 -6.78 5.85
C PRO A 120 14.21 -5.28 6.05
N GLY A 121 13.15 -4.51 6.24
CA GLY A 121 13.22 -3.08 6.50
C GLY A 121 11.92 -2.36 6.15
N GLU A 122 12.01 -1.05 5.91
CA GLU A 122 10.86 -0.23 5.54
C GLU A 122 10.35 -0.54 4.11
N PRO A 123 9.08 -0.94 3.94
CA PRO A 123 8.48 -1.21 2.64
C PRO A 123 7.93 0.07 2.00
N SER A 124 8.83 0.98 1.61
CA SER A 124 8.47 2.23 0.93
C SER A 124 9.22 2.43 -0.39
N VAL A 125 8.58 3.13 -1.33
CA VAL A 125 9.14 3.57 -2.62
C VAL A 125 8.63 4.98 -2.94
N GLU A 126 9.38 5.70 -3.78
CA GLU A 126 8.99 7.02 -4.26
C GLU A 126 8.43 6.92 -5.69
N LEU A 127 7.21 7.40 -5.88
CA LEU A 127 6.61 7.58 -7.21
C LEU A 127 6.81 9.03 -7.65
N ASP A 128 7.13 9.24 -8.93
CA ASP A 128 7.02 10.56 -9.55
C ASP A 128 5.54 11.00 -9.58
N PRO A 129 5.16 12.07 -8.86
CA PRO A 129 3.77 12.51 -8.76
C PRO A 129 3.24 13.13 -10.06
N SER A 130 4.10 13.41 -11.05
CA SER A 130 3.71 13.86 -12.39
C SER A 130 3.36 12.72 -13.35
N ARG A 131 3.35 11.48 -12.85
CA ARG A 131 3.08 10.26 -13.64
C ARG A 131 1.81 9.56 -13.17
N THR A 132 1.20 8.82 -14.09
CA THR A 132 0.21 7.79 -13.78
C THR A 132 0.88 6.42 -13.87
N TYR A 133 0.38 5.46 -13.11
CA TYR A 133 0.99 4.14 -12.98
C TYR A 133 -0.02 3.03 -13.23
N ARG A 134 0.47 1.94 -13.81
CA ARG A 134 -0.15 0.62 -13.72
C ARG A 134 0.44 -0.09 -12.51
N ALA A 135 -0.38 -0.36 -11.49
CA ALA A 135 0.02 -1.12 -10.31
C ALA A 135 -0.29 -2.61 -10.52
N HIS A 136 0.74 -3.44 -10.57
CA HIS A 136 0.61 -4.89 -10.61
C HIS A 136 0.80 -5.46 -9.21
N VAL A 137 -0.22 -6.18 -8.72
CA VAL A 137 -0.14 -6.89 -7.45
C VAL A 137 0.14 -8.36 -7.75
N TRP A 138 1.24 -8.86 -7.21
CA TRP A 138 1.67 -10.25 -7.31
C TRP A 138 1.61 -10.90 -5.94
N SER A 139 1.40 -12.21 -5.92
CA SER A 139 1.43 -13.00 -4.69
C SER A 139 2.14 -14.33 -4.85
N GLN A 140 2.74 -14.82 -3.75
CA GLN A 140 3.17 -16.20 -3.56
C GLN A 140 2.31 -16.87 -2.48
N GLY A 141 2.10 -18.18 -2.59
CA GLY A 141 1.34 -18.97 -1.60
C GLY A 141 -0.17 -18.73 -1.55
N ARG A 142 -0.70 -17.74 -2.27
CA ARG A 142 -2.13 -17.38 -2.26
C ARG A 142 -3.07 -18.48 -2.77
N SER A 143 -2.61 -19.37 -3.66
CA SER A 143 -3.49 -20.38 -4.27
C SER A 143 -4.08 -21.37 -3.27
N ASP A 144 -3.29 -21.74 -2.25
CA ASP A 144 -3.62 -22.74 -1.23
C ASP A 144 -3.62 -22.15 0.20
N SER A 145 -3.55 -20.83 0.33
CA SER A 145 -3.41 -20.14 1.61
C SER A 145 -4.59 -20.43 2.54
N ARG A 146 -5.81 -20.55 1.99
CA ARG A 146 -7.01 -20.84 2.77
C ARG A 146 -6.99 -22.25 3.34
N GLU A 147 -6.62 -23.24 2.54
CA GLU A 147 -6.52 -24.63 2.98
C GLU A 147 -5.45 -24.77 4.07
N ARG A 148 -4.30 -24.10 3.91
CA ARG A 148 -3.23 -24.08 4.91
C ARG A 148 -3.67 -23.40 6.21
N PHE A 149 -4.40 -22.29 6.11
CA PHE A 149 -4.96 -21.60 7.27
C PHE A 149 -5.97 -22.48 8.02
N ASP A 150 -6.95 -23.05 7.31
CA ASP A 150 -7.96 -23.92 7.92
C ASP A 150 -7.32 -25.18 8.55
N ALA A 151 -6.22 -25.69 7.97
CA ALA A 151 -5.45 -26.78 8.54
C ALA A 151 -4.70 -26.38 9.82
N ALA A 152 -4.07 -25.19 9.86
CA ALA A 152 -3.40 -24.67 11.05
C ALA A 152 -4.38 -24.44 12.20
N MET A 153 -5.55 -23.86 11.90
CA MET A 153 -6.62 -23.66 12.89
C MET A 153 -7.13 -24.97 13.49
N LYS A 154 -7.27 -26.03 12.68
CA LYS A 154 -7.65 -27.38 13.16
C LYS A 154 -6.60 -28.02 14.07
N ARG A 155 -5.33 -27.65 13.94
CA ARG A 155 -4.23 -28.13 14.78
C ARG A 155 -4.01 -27.29 16.03
N GLU A 156 -4.84 -26.28 16.25
CA GLU A 156 -4.67 -25.28 17.31
C GLU A 156 -3.30 -24.57 17.23
N GLU A 157 -2.71 -24.50 16.03
CA GLU A 157 -1.46 -23.77 15.74
C GLU A 157 -1.76 -22.28 15.54
N TRP A 158 -2.40 -21.64 16.51
CA TRP A 158 -2.82 -20.22 16.44
C TRP A 158 -1.64 -19.26 16.26
N CYS A 159 -0.42 -19.71 16.57
CA CYS A 159 0.82 -18.96 16.42
C CYS A 159 1.44 -19.05 15.01
N ALA A 160 0.95 -19.94 14.13
CA ALA A 160 1.42 -20.03 12.74
C ALA A 160 0.76 -18.93 11.90
N ARG A 161 0.96 -17.66 12.27
CA ARG A 161 0.45 -16.49 11.55
C ARG A 161 1.29 -16.14 10.33
N ASP A 162 2.40 -16.84 10.10
CA ASP A 162 3.35 -16.52 9.05
C ASP A 162 3.28 -17.49 7.87
N GLY A 163 3.66 -17.00 6.70
CA GLY A 163 3.94 -17.84 5.53
C GLY A 163 2.70 -18.29 4.74
N PHE A 164 1.51 -17.75 5.01
CA PHE A 164 0.35 -18.00 4.15
C PHE A 164 0.50 -17.30 2.80
N GLU A 165 0.75 -16.00 2.82
CA GLU A 165 0.82 -15.20 1.61
C GLU A 165 2.02 -14.25 1.68
N THR A 166 2.56 -13.92 0.52
CA THR A 166 3.62 -12.92 0.35
C THR A 166 3.27 -12.08 -0.86
N TYR A 167 3.43 -10.77 -0.76
CA TYR A 167 2.97 -9.83 -1.77
C TYR A 167 4.10 -8.97 -2.34
N LEU A 168 3.95 -8.63 -3.60
CA LEU A 168 4.79 -7.65 -4.28
C LEU A 168 3.89 -6.73 -5.09
N VAL A 169 4.00 -5.43 -4.85
CA VAL A 169 3.29 -4.41 -5.62
C VAL A 169 4.30 -3.69 -6.48
N VAL A 170 4.11 -3.76 -7.81
CA VAL A 170 4.99 -3.15 -8.80
C VAL A 170 4.26 -2.01 -9.49
N PHE A 171 4.79 -0.79 -9.38
CA PHE A 171 4.28 0.37 -10.08
C PHE A 171 5.05 0.57 -11.38
N VAL A 172 4.32 0.56 -12.51
CA VAL A 172 4.88 0.78 -13.85
C VAL A 172 4.37 2.11 -14.39
N PRO A 173 5.23 3.09 -14.70
CA PRO A 173 4.78 4.36 -15.28
C PRO A 173 4.08 4.13 -16.63
N GLU A 174 2.83 4.59 -16.77
CA GLU A 174 2.00 4.40 -17.98
C GLU A 174 1.72 5.73 -18.70
N GLY A 175 1.75 6.84 -17.98
CA GLY A 175 1.38 8.15 -18.53
C GLY A 175 1.86 9.31 -17.69
N SER A 176 1.29 10.48 -17.96
CA SER A 176 1.57 11.73 -17.26
C SER A 176 0.30 12.31 -16.67
N GLN A 177 0.43 12.98 -15.53
CA GLN A 177 -0.61 13.81 -14.92
C GLN A 177 -0.03 15.16 -14.49
N GLU A 178 -0.90 16.12 -14.17
CA GLU A 178 -0.47 17.32 -13.47
C GLU A 178 -0.11 16.96 -12.02
N ALA A 179 1.09 17.32 -11.59
CA ALA A 179 1.57 16.97 -10.25
C ALA A 179 0.65 17.61 -9.17
N PRO A 180 0.20 16.85 -8.16
CA PRO A 180 -0.59 17.39 -7.05
C PRO A 180 0.13 18.55 -6.36
N ILE A 181 -0.55 19.69 -6.29
CA ILE A 181 -0.02 20.90 -5.66
C ILE A 181 -0.50 20.95 -4.21
N PRO A 182 0.40 21.12 -3.23
CA PRO A 182 0.00 21.34 -1.85
C PRO A 182 -0.83 22.63 -1.77
N ALA A 183 -1.93 22.59 -1.02
CA ALA A 183 -2.71 23.78 -0.71
C ALA A 183 -1.79 24.85 -0.12
N ALA A 184 -1.94 26.10 -0.59
CA ALA A 184 -1.20 27.23 -0.05
C ALA A 184 -1.32 27.20 1.48
N GLY A 185 -0.19 27.18 2.18
CA GLY A 185 -0.15 26.95 3.62
C GLY A 185 -1.13 27.89 4.33
N GLU A 186 -2.26 27.36 4.80
CA GLU A 186 -3.24 28.14 5.54
C GLU A 186 -2.52 28.74 6.74
N SER A 187 -2.44 30.07 6.77
CA SER A 187 -1.89 30.76 7.92
C SER A 187 -2.71 30.37 9.15
N ARG A 188 -2.09 30.40 10.34
CA ARG A 188 -2.81 30.16 11.61
C ARG A 188 -4.10 31.01 11.72
N ARG A 189 -4.10 32.19 11.07
CA ARG A 189 -5.21 33.13 11.00
C ARG A 189 -6.35 32.64 10.09
N ASP A 190 -6.03 32.06 8.94
CA ASP A 190 -7.03 31.50 8.01
C ASP A 190 -7.70 30.26 8.61
N ARG A 191 -6.91 29.41 9.27
CA ARG A 191 -7.39 28.24 10.00
C ARG A 191 -8.34 28.61 11.14
N LEU A 192 -8.04 29.69 11.87
CA LEU A 192 -8.91 30.24 12.92
C LEU A 192 -10.20 30.83 12.34
N ALA A 193 -10.11 31.58 11.24
CA ALA A 193 -11.26 32.20 10.59
C ALA A 193 -12.24 31.17 9.99
N ARG A 194 -11.73 30.05 9.47
CA ARG A 194 -12.55 28.94 8.97
C ARG A 194 -13.22 28.15 10.09
N ARG A 195 -12.54 27.94 11.23
CA ARG A 195 -13.05 27.16 12.36
C ARG A 195 -14.05 27.93 13.23
N HIS A 196 -13.96 29.27 13.27
CA HIS A 196 -14.78 30.09 14.16
C HIS A 196 -15.70 31.10 13.46
N GLY A 197 -15.75 31.10 12.12
CA GLY A 197 -16.37 32.21 11.39
C GLY A 197 -15.59 33.51 11.61
N LYS A 198 -15.99 34.58 10.91
CA LYS A 198 -15.27 35.87 10.82
C LYS A 198 -14.52 36.26 12.12
N PRO A 199 -13.27 36.75 12.04
CA PRO A 199 -12.56 37.25 13.22
C PRO A 199 -13.45 38.26 13.95
N PRO A 200 -13.47 38.27 15.29
CA PRO A 200 -14.22 39.28 16.01
C PRO A 200 -13.73 40.66 15.53
N LEU A 201 -14.66 41.40 14.91
CA LEU A 201 -14.54 42.84 14.71
C LEU A 201 -14.39 43.44 16.11
N ASN A 202 -13.14 43.69 16.52
CA ASN A 202 -12.68 44.77 17.40
C ASN A 202 -11.38 44.36 18.10
N MET A 203 -10.25 44.75 17.53
CA MET A 203 -9.10 45.19 18.32
C MET A 203 -8.66 46.53 17.74
N ARG A 204 -9.23 47.60 18.32
CA ARG A 204 -8.57 48.91 18.40
C ARG A 204 -7.73 48.91 19.66
#